data_AF-A0A1B1N2R5-F1
#
_entry.id   AF-A0A1B1N2R5-F1
#
_cell.length_a   1.000
_cell.length_b   1.000
_cell.length_c   1.000
_cell.angle_alpha   90.00
_cell.angle_beta   90.00
_cell.angle_gamma   90.00
#
_symmetry.space_group_name_H-M   'P 1'
#
loop_
_entity.id
_entity.type
_entity.pdbx_description
1 polymer ?
#
loop_
_entity_poly.entity_id
_entity_poly.type
_entity_poly.pdbx_seq_one_letter_code
_entity_poly.pdbx_strand_id
1 'polypeptide(L)' 'MKKRGAGISLLGIAAVLFIFRNSVHLLVAAIMGRKDGVIGEGMFDYALSVTKTYSVLPEIIALILGVIYLIWAEIKKE' A
#
# COMPACT_ATOMS: atom_id res chain seq x y z
N MET A 1 6.64 -25.14 -10.04
CA MET A 1 5.43 -24.29 -10.25
C MET A 1 4.88 -23.63 -8.98
N LYS A 2 4.64 -24.33 -7.86
CA LYS A 2 3.97 -23.77 -6.67
C LYS A 2 4.65 -22.53 -6.02
N LYS A 3 5.98 -22.48 -5.97
CA LYS A 3 6.72 -21.42 -5.24
C LYS A 3 6.83 -20.09 -5.99
N ARG A 4 7.03 -20.14 -7.31
CA ARG A 4 7.01 -18.94 -8.18
C ARG A 4 5.63 -18.28 -8.16
N GLY A 5 4.56 -19.08 -8.23
CA GLY A 5 3.19 -18.57 -8.12
C GLY A 5 2.93 -17.86 -6.80
N ALA A 6 3.36 -18.45 -5.68
CA ALA A 6 3.24 -17.83 -4.36
C ALA A 6 3.98 -16.48 -4.25
N GLY A 7 5.20 -16.41 -4.78
CA GLY A 7 5.98 -15.17 -4.82
C GLY A 7 5.30 -14.06 -5.64
N ILE A 8 4.82 -14.39 -6.84
CA ILE A 8 4.08 -13.44 -7.71
C ILE A 8 2.79 -12.96 -7.03
N SER A 9 2.04 -13.86 -6.37
CA SER A 9 0.83 -13.46 -5.64
C SER A 9 1.13 -12.55 -4.46
N LEU A 10 2.22 -12.77 -3.73
CA LEU A 10 2.63 -11.91 -2.62
C LEU A 10 3.03 -10.51 -3.09
N LEU A 11 3.72 -10.41 -4.24
CA LEU A 11 4.01 -9.13 -4.87
C LEU A 11 2.72 -8.40 -5.30
N GLY A 12 1.76 -9.13 -5.87
CA GLY A 12 0.44 -8.58 -6.22
C GLY A 12 -0.29 -8.05 -5.00
N ILE A 13 -0.30 -8.80 -3.90
CA ILE A 13 -0.91 -8.38 -2.62
C ILE A 13 -0.21 -7.13 -2.07
N ALA A 14 1.13 -7.06 -2.11
CA ALA A 14 1.88 -5.89 -1.68
C ALA A 14 1.50 -4.63 -2.50
N ALA A 15 1.37 -4.76 -3.82
CA ALA A 15 0.96 -3.67 -4.69
C ALA A 15 -0.48 -3.20 -4.40
N VAL A 16 -1.41 -4.14 -4.20
CA VAL A 16 -2.80 -3.82 -3.85
C VAL A 16 -2.89 -3.11 -2.50
N LEU A 17 -2.16 -3.59 -1.49
CA LEU A 17 -2.11 -2.95 -0.17
C LEU A 17 -1.59 -1.51 -0.25
N PHE A 18 -0.54 -1.28 -1.04
CA PHE A 18 0.03 0.05 -1.24
C PHE A 18 -0.96 1.01 -1.92
N ILE A 19 -1.58 0.57 -3.02
CA ILE A 19 -2.58 1.38 -3.75
C ILE A 19 -3.78 1.68 -2.85
N PHE A 20 -4.28 0.67 -2.13
CA PHE A 20 -5.42 0.82 -1.24
C PHE A 20 -5.12 1.79 -0.11
N ARG A 21 -3.95 1.69 0.54
CA ARG A 21 -3.55 2.63 1.59
C ARG A 21 -3.54 4.07 1.09
N ASN A 22 -2.86 4.33 -0.03
CA ASN A 22 -2.78 5.69 -0.56
C ASN A 22 -4.15 6.20 -1.01
N SER A 23 -4.97 5.35 -1.63
CA SER A 23 -6.32 5.73 -2.07
C SER A 23 -7.24 6.05 -0.89
N VAL A 24 -7.21 5.24 0.18
CA VAL A 24 -7.99 5.49 1.40
C VAL A 24 -7.53 6.76 2.10
N HIS A 25 -6.22 7.01 2.19
CA HIS A 25 -5.68 8.24 2.78
C HIS A 25 -6.17 9.49 2.05
N LEU A 26 -6.09 9.49 0.71
CA LEU A 26 -6.60 10.58 -0.13
C LEU A 26 -8.12 10.75 -0.02
N LEU A 27 -8.88 9.65 0.01
CA LEU A 27 -10.33 9.67 0.16
C LEU A 27 -10.75 10.28 1.50
N VAL A 28 -10.08 9.89 2.60
CA VAL A 28 -10.38 10.44 3.94
C VAL A 28 -10.03 11.92 4.00
N ALA A 29 -8.89 12.34 3.44
CA ALA A 29 -8.51 13.75 3.36
C ALA A 29 -9.56 14.56 2.56
N ALA A 30 -10.06 14.02 1.44
CA ALA A 30 -11.11 14.65 0.64
C ALA A 30 -12.47 14.72 1.38
N ILE A 31 -12.85 13.68 2.13
CA ILE A 31 -14.09 13.67 2.93
C ILE A 31 -14.02 14.70 4.06
N MET A 32 -12.89 14.78 4.77
CA MET A 32 -12.69 15.79 5.82
C MET A 32 -12.74 17.20 5.24
N GLY A 33 -12.02 17.45 4.12
CA GLY A 33 -12.04 18.74 3.44
C GLY A 33 -13.45 19.15 2.98
N ARG A 34 -14.28 18.20 2.54
CA ARG A 34 -15.69 18.46 2.17
C ARG A 34 -16.58 18.75 3.38
N LYS A 35 -16.40 18.01 4.48
CA LYS A 35 -17.24 18.14 5.69
C LYS A 35 -17.06 19.51 6.36
N ASP A 36 -15.85 20.07 6.32
CA ASP A 36 -15.56 21.37 6.93
C ASP A 36 -15.94 22.55 6.01
N GLY A 37 -16.61 22.29 4.88
CA GLY A 37 -17.37 23.29 4.11
C GLY A 37 -16.54 24.31 3.32
N VAL A 38 -15.21 24.18 3.28
CA VAL A 38 -14.31 25.16 2.65
C VAL A 38 -13.32 24.43 1.74
N ILE A 39 -13.62 24.36 0.44
CA ILE A 39 -12.70 23.90 -0.60
C ILE A 39 -11.71 25.03 -0.89
N GLY A 40 -10.81 25.31 0.06
CA GLY A 40 -9.72 26.28 -0.07
C GLY A 40 -8.38 25.56 -0.16
N GLU A 41 -7.49 26.02 -1.02
CA GLU A 41 -6.23 25.37 -1.46
C GLU A 41 -5.24 24.96 -0.35
N GLY A 42 -5.45 25.32 0.92
CA GLY A 42 -4.56 24.94 2.04
C GLY A 42 -5.07 23.81 2.95
N MET A 43 -6.37 23.45 2.89
CA MET A 43 -6.95 22.48 3.84
C MET A 43 -6.82 21.02 3.40
N PHE A 44 -6.64 20.74 2.09
CA PHE A 44 -6.33 19.39 1.64
C PHE A 44 -4.96 18.93 2.15
N ASP A 45 -3.97 19.83 2.11
CA ASP A 45 -2.65 19.59 2.69
C ASP A 45 -2.71 19.48 4.22
N TYR A 46 -3.56 20.28 4.89
CA TYR A 46 -3.82 20.11 6.32
C TYR A 46 -4.47 18.76 6.63
N ALA A 47 -5.53 18.36 5.91
CA ALA A 47 -6.18 17.08 6.10
C ALA A 47 -5.24 15.90 5.81
N LEU A 48 -4.39 15.99 4.79
CA LEU A 48 -3.29 15.04 4.53
C LEU A 48 -2.28 14.98 5.68
N SER A 49 -1.96 16.11 6.30
CA SER A 49 -1.01 16.17 7.42
C SER A 49 -1.57 15.62 8.73
N VAL A 50 -2.88 15.73 8.96
CA VAL A 50 -3.55 15.31 10.20
C VAL A 50 -4.08 13.88 10.10
N THR A 51 -4.44 13.42 8.89
CA THR A 51 -4.80 12.01 8.68
C THR A 51 -3.56 11.15 8.81
N LYS A 52 -3.48 10.39 9.91
CA LYS A 52 -2.41 9.40 10.08
C LYS A 52 -2.48 8.38 8.95
N THR A 53 -1.47 8.38 8.08
CA THR A 53 -1.27 7.31 7.11
C THR A 53 -1.17 5.97 7.85
N TYR A 54 -1.95 4.98 7.42
CA TYR A 54 -1.85 3.63 7.97
C TYR A 54 -0.42 3.10 7.81
N SER A 55 0.00 2.22 8.72
CA SER A 55 1.37 1.72 8.72
C SER A 55 1.77 1.09 7.38
N VAL A 56 2.96 1.44 6.88
CA VAL A 56 3.60 0.88 5.67
C VAL A 56 4.07 -0.56 5.90
N LEU A 57 4.17 -1.00 7.16
CA LEU A 57 4.74 -2.30 7.54
C LEU A 57 4.12 -3.51 6.82
N PRO A 58 2.78 -3.63 6.65
CA PRO A 58 2.18 -4.80 6.00
C PRO A 58 2.63 -4.96 4.54
N GLU A 59 2.78 -3.85 3.82
CA GLU A 59 3.22 -3.84 2.42
C GLU A 59 4.68 -4.26 2.30
N ILE A 60 5.54 -3.73 3.17
CA ILE A 60 6.97 -4.06 3.22
C ILE A 60 7.16 -5.53 3.54
N ILE A 61 6.42 -6.06 4.52
CA ILE A 61 6.49 -7.49 4.89
C ILE A 61 6.06 -8.36 3.71
N ALA A 62 4.94 -8.05 3.07
CA ALA A 62 4.46 -8.80 1.91
C ALA A 62 5.45 -8.75 0.74
N LEU A 63 6.08 -7.59 0.49
CA LEU A 63 7.09 -7.41 -0.54
C LEU A 63 8.35 -8.26 -0.26
N ILE A 64 8.90 -8.17 0.96
CA ILE A 64 10.09 -8.92 1.37
C ILE A 64 9.83 -10.42 1.25
N LEU A 65 8.70 -10.90 1.77
CA LEU A 65 8.33 -12.31 1.68
C LEU A 65 8.14 -12.77 0.23
N GLY A 66 7.53 -11.94 -0.63
CA GLY A 66 7.37 -12.21 -2.06
C GLY A 66 8.71 -12.36 -2.77
N VAL A 67 9.66 -11.45 -2.51
CA VAL A 67 11.01 -11.48 -3.07
C VAL A 67 11.78 -12.71 -2.59
N ILE A 68 11.76 -13.01 -1.29
CA ILE A 68 12.40 -14.22 -0.73
C ILE A 68 11.85 -15.48 -1.40
N TYR A 69 10.52 -15.57 -1.57
CA TYR A 69 9.89 -16.71 -2.22
C TYR A 69 10.30 -16.86 -3.68
N LEU A 70 10.46 -15.75 -4.42
CA LEU A 70 10.94 -15.77 -5.80
C LEU A 70 12.40 -16.22 -5.89
N ILE A 71 13.28 -15.67 -5.06
CA ILE A 71 14.70 -16.06 -5.00
C ILE A 71 14.81 -17.54 -4.67
N TRP A 72 14.08 -18.02 -3.65
CA TRP A 72 14.11 -19.43 -3.27
C TRP A 72 13.53 -20.34 -4.36
N ALA A 73 12.54 -19.85 -5.11
CA ALA A 73 11.99 -20.57 -6.24
C ALA A 73 12.95 -20.62 -7.44
N GLU A 74 13.86 -19.64 -7.57
CA GLU A 74 14.90 -19.65 -8.60
C GLU A 74 16.04 -20.59 -8.23
N ILE A 75 16.53 -20.55 -6.98
CA ILE A 75 17.62 -21.42 -6.49
C ILE A 75 17.24 -22.90 -6.58
N LYS A 76 15.97 -23.26 -6.32
CA LYS A 76 15.48 -24.65 -6.40
C LYS A 76 15.12 -25.14 -7.82
N LYS A 77 15.40 -24.34 -8.86
CA LYS A 77 15.26 -24.77 -10.25
C LYS A 77 16.51 -25.45 -10.78
N GLU A 78 17.62 -25.35 -10.05
CA GLU A 78 18.78 -26.26 -10.11
C GLU A 78 18.51 -27.50 -9.24
#